data_AF-A0A957LKZ7-F1
#
_entry.id   AF-A0A957LKZ7-F1
#
_cell.length_a   1.000
_cell.length_b   1.000
_cell.length_c   1.000
_cell.angle_alpha   90.00
_cell.angle_beta   90.00
_cell.angle_gamma   90.00
#
_symmetry.space_group_name_H-M   'P 1'
#
loop_
_entity.id
_entity.type
_entity.pdbx_description
1 polymer ?
#
loop_
_entity_poly.entity_id
_entity_poly.type
_entity_poly.pdbx_seq_one_letter_code
_entity_poly.pdbx_strand_id
1 'polypeptide(L)'
;MSDAPCPSCGTPYPSNLLACATTLTPGVAGLVRQALPGWSPERGLCPVCAKTYASHFAARRSHVSLHNSTEPHTTFPYYHAAAESLLSQAERLPDYHTLPAAGVTIAFLDSGYYPHPDLAQAAGWPGDVPAWHLLSQRRWRTLVEEAGLRFVDYADLTDGGEAVGLDVPSLWDGAGDSWHGQMTTSTAAGNGRLSGGHYRGYAPEASLLAVKIGRGGGRIPEEDILRGLKW
;
A
#
# COMPACT_ATOMS: atom_id res chain seq x y z
N MET A 1 -32.90 13.98 -2.85
CA MET A 1 -31.79 13.68 -1.93
C MET A 1 -32.10 14.41 -0.64
N SER A 2 -32.10 13.73 0.51
CA SER A 2 -32.37 14.40 1.79
C SER A 2 -31.13 15.16 2.24
N ASP A 3 -31.29 16.44 2.56
CA ASP A 3 -30.25 17.19 3.25
C ASP A 3 -30.35 16.94 4.76
N ALA A 4 -29.21 16.87 5.42
CA ALA A 4 -29.11 16.76 6.87
C ALA A 4 -28.15 17.85 7.42
N PRO A 5 -28.38 18.35 8.63
CA PRO A 5 -27.49 19.34 9.23
C PRO A 5 -26.15 18.70 9.61
N CYS A 6 -25.04 19.37 9.27
CA CYS A 6 -23.72 18.97 9.74
C CYS A 6 -23.64 19.06 11.27
N PRO A 7 -23.15 18.04 11.99
CA PRO A 7 -23.10 18.05 13.45
C PRO A 7 -22.10 19.07 14.05
N SER A 8 -21.21 19.65 13.22
CA SER A 8 -20.24 20.66 13.65
C SER A 8 -20.75 22.09 13.45
N CYS A 9 -21.26 22.43 12.26
CA CYS A 9 -21.66 23.79 11.92
C CYS A 9 -23.18 24.00 11.76
N GLY A 10 -23.99 22.94 11.80
CA GLY A 10 -25.44 22.98 11.63
C GLY A 10 -25.92 23.23 10.19
N THR A 11 -25.04 23.62 9.26
CA THR A 11 -25.40 23.88 7.86
C THR A 11 -25.92 22.60 7.19
N PRO A 12 -27.02 22.66 6.43
CA PRO A 12 -27.55 21.51 5.70
C PRO A 12 -26.62 21.13 4.54
N TYR A 13 -26.35 19.83 4.41
CA TYR A 13 -25.61 19.24 3.29
C TYR A 13 -26.30 17.94 2.82
N PRO A 14 -26.14 17.57 1.54
CA PRO A 14 -26.53 16.25 1.05
C PRO A 14 -25.92 15.12 1.89
N SER A 15 -26.73 14.11 2.25
CA SER A 15 -26.27 13.00 3.11
C SER A 15 -25.04 12.26 2.59
N ASN A 16 -24.86 12.17 1.26
CA ASN A 16 -23.68 11.54 0.66
C ASN A 16 -22.38 12.33 0.93
N LEU A 17 -22.45 13.66 0.99
CA LEU A 17 -21.29 14.50 1.35
C LEU A 17 -20.96 14.38 2.84
N LEU A 18 -21.96 14.24 3.70
CA LEU A 18 -21.75 14.01 5.13
C LEU A 18 -21.13 12.63 5.39
N ALA A 19 -21.56 11.60 4.64
CA ALA A 19 -21.08 10.23 4.77
C ALA A 19 -19.58 10.07 4.46
N CYS A 20 -18.98 10.99 3.68
CA CYS A 20 -17.54 11.05 3.44
C CYS A 20 -16.72 11.21 4.74
N ALA A 21 -17.34 11.57 5.87
CA ALA A 21 -16.65 11.59 7.16
C ALA A 21 -16.04 10.24 7.58
N THR A 22 -16.57 9.13 7.04
CA THR A 22 -16.00 7.77 7.19
C THR A 22 -14.58 7.63 6.63
N THR A 23 -14.16 8.54 5.74
CA THR A 23 -12.82 8.54 5.14
C THR A 23 -11.83 9.44 5.87
N LEU A 24 -12.21 10.05 7.00
CA LEU A 24 -11.30 10.87 7.79
C LEU A 24 -10.17 10.03 8.39
N THR A 25 -8.95 10.56 8.38
CA THR A 25 -7.82 9.90 9.03
C THR A 25 -8.06 9.81 10.55
N PRO A 26 -7.55 8.77 11.23
CA PRO A 26 -7.76 8.58 12.67
C PRO A 26 -7.39 9.81 13.52
N GLY A 27 -6.31 10.51 13.17
CA GLY A 27 -5.87 11.73 13.85
C GLY A 27 -6.87 12.88 13.73
N VAL A 28 -7.42 13.11 12.54
CA VAL A 28 -8.45 14.15 12.31
C VAL A 28 -9.75 13.76 12.99
N ALA A 29 -10.20 12.51 12.85
CA ALA A 29 -11.38 12.00 13.55
C ALA A 29 -11.24 12.13 15.08
N GLY A 30 -10.04 11.93 15.63
CA GLY A 30 -9.72 12.20 17.03
C GLY A 30 -9.97 13.65 17.44
N LEU A 31 -9.55 14.62 16.63
CA LEU A 31 -9.83 16.04 16.89
C LEU A 31 -11.32 16.37 16.82
N VAL A 32 -12.05 15.76 15.88
CA VAL A 32 -13.50 15.95 15.78
C VAL A 32 -14.18 15.43 17.04
N ARG A 33 -13.82 14.24 17.54
CA ARG A 33 -14.38 13.69 18.79
C ARG A 33 -14.07 14.53 20.02
N GLN A 34 -12.91 15.18 20.07
CA GLN A 34 -12.57 16.11 21.15
C GLN A 34 -13.46 17.36 21.13
N ALA A 35 -13.78 17.87 19.93
CA ALA A 35 -14.63 19.05 19.78
C ALA A 35 -16.14 18.73 19.87
N LEU A 36 -16.53 17.52 19.48
CA LEU A 36 -17.91 17.03 19.42
C LEU A 36 -18.01 15.70 20.21
N PRO A 37 -18.23 15.75 21.53
CA PRO A 37 -18.38 14.54 22.34
C PRO A 37 -19.51 13.63 21.82
N GLY A 38 -19.24 12.34 21.69
CA GLY A 38 -20.20 11.37 21.15
C GLY A 38 -20.40 11.43 19.62
N TRP A 39 -19.54 12.15 18.91
CA TRP A 39 -19.48 12.07 17.46
C TRP A 39 -18.81 10.76 17.00
N SER A 40 -19.33 10.17 15.93
CA SER A 40 -18.75 9.04 15.21
C SER A 40 -18.81 9.32 13.70
N PRO A 41 -17.96 8.69 12.87
CA PRO A 41 -17.94 8.95 11.43
C PRO A 41 -19.30 8.75 10.74
N GLU A 42 -20.13 7.84 11.25
CA GLU A 42 -21.46 7.53 10.74
C GLU A 42 -22.46 8.68 10.96
N ARG A 43 -22.19 9.58 11.93
CA ARG A 43 -22.97 10.81 12.14
C ARG A 43 -22.64 11.90 11.13
N GLY A 44 -21.63 11.69 10.29
CA GLY A 44 -21.26 12.55 9.19
C GLY A 44 -20.53 13.83 9.60
N LEU A 45 -19.94 14.51 8.62
CA LEU A 45 -19.26 15.80 8.77
C LEU A 45 -19.16 16.45 7.39
N CYS A 46 -19.51 17.73 7.27
CA CYS A 46 -19.44 18.38 5.96
C CYS A 46 -17.99 18.61 5.51
N PRO A 47 -17.74 18.69 4.18
CA PRO A 47 -16.38 18.87 3.65
C PRO A 47 -15.65 20.11 4.18
N VAL A 48 -16.38 21.19 4.46
CA VAL A 48 -15.80 22.42 5.03
C VAL A 48 -15.27 22.18 6.43
N CYS A 49 -16.10 21.62 7.34
CA CYS A 49 -15.67 21.29 8.69
C CYS A 49 -14.54 20.24 8.69
N ALA A 50 -14.66 19.20 7.85
CA ALA A 50 -13.62 18.20 7.67
C ALA A 50 -12.26 18.83 7.29
N LYS A 51 -12.26 19.74 6.31
CA LYS A 51 -11.07 20.49 5.91
C LYS A 51 -10.52 21.34 7.06
N THR A 52 -11.39 22.04 7.78
CA THR A 52 -10.99 22.86 8.95
C THR A 52 -10.28 22.00 10.01
N TYR A 53 -10.88 20.89 10.44
CA TYR A 53 -10.25 19.97 11.40
C TYR A 53 -8.95 19.38 10.87
N ALA A 54 -8.88 19.04 9.58
CA ALA A 54 -7.65 18.57 8.94
C ALA A 54 -6.55 19.63 8.97
N SER A 55 -6.87 20.90 8.70
CA SER A 55 -5.91 22.01 8.82
C SER A 55 -5.44 22.23 10.26
N HIS A 56 -6.34 22.14 11.25
CA HIS A 56 -5.97 22.21 12.66
C HIS A 56 -5.06 21.04 13.08
N PHE A 57 -5.32 19.84 12.57
CA PHE A 57 -4.45 18.68 12.80
C PHE A 57 -3.07 18.89 12.18
N ALA A 58 -3.02 19.35 10.93
CA ALA A 58 -1.78 19.65 10.22
C ALA A 58 -0.94 20.71 10.95
N ALA A 59 -1.58 21.76 11.48
CA ALA A 59 -0.90 22.81 12.26
C ALA A 59 -0.29 22.33 13.58
N ARG A 60 -0.73 21.17 14.11
CA ARG A 60 -0.14 20.54 15.31
C ARG A 60 1.01 19.60 14.99
N ARG A 61 1.33 19.37 13.71
CA ARG A 61 2.44 18.51 13.32
C ARG A 61 3.76 19.18 13.68
N SER A 62 4.69 18.38 14.19
CA SER A 62 6.07 18.79 14.40
C SER A 62 6.74 19.11 13.06
N HIS A 63 7.61 20.12 13.06
CA HIS A 63 8.47 20.44 11.91
C HIS A 63 9.65 19.47 11.76
N VAL A 64 9.97 18.73 12.83
CA VAL A 64 10.98 17.67 12.83
C VAL A 64 10.33 16.32 13.05
N SER A 65 10.94 15.27 12.53
CA SER A 65 10.42 13.92 12.73
C SER A 65 10.50 13.49 14.20
N LEU A 66 9.48 12.77 14.66
CA LEU A 66 9.34 12.23 16.00
C LEU A 66 9.79 10.75 16.09
N HIS A 67 10.41 10.19 15.04
CA HIS A 67 10.73 8.76 14.96
C HIS A 67 11.64 8.24 16.08
N ASN A 68 12.37 9.13 16.75
CA ASN A 68 13.23 8.86 17.90
C ASN A 68 12.57 9.15 19.26
N SER A 69 11.28 9.46 19.30
CA SER A 69 10.56 9.80 20.54
C SER A 69 9.81 8.61 21.17
N THR A 70 9.81 7.44 20.52
CA THR A 70 9.21 6.18 20.99
C THR A 70 10.28 5.17 21.32
N GLU A 71 10.00 4.21 22.21
CA GLU A 71 10.85 3.05 22.45
C GLU A 71 10.06 1.76 22.16
N PRO A 72 10.44 0.94 21.16
CA PRO A 72 11.57 1.15 20.25
C PRO A 72 11.36 2.34 19.28
N HIS A 73 12.47 2.90 18.81
CA HIS A 73 12.45 3.91 17.76
C HIS A 73 11.77 3.35 16.50
N THR A 74 10.92 4.14 15.86
CA THR A 74 10.35 3.77 14.55
C THR A 74 11.39 3.91 13.44
N THR A 75 11.32 3.05 12.42
CA THR A 75 12.19 3.10 11.24
C THR A 75 11.67 4.04 10.14
N PHE A 76 10.57 4.74 10.40
CA PHE A 76 9.92 5.65 9.46
C PHE A 76 9.61 6.99 10.15
N PRO A 77 9.66 8.12 9.40
CA PRO A 77 9.36 9.40 10.00
C PRO A 77 7.86 9.56 10.21
N TYR A 78 7.48 10.00 11.41
CA TYR A 78 6.15 10.55 11.70
C TYR A 78 6.30 11.92 12.38
N TYR A 79 5.20 12.68 12.42
CA TYR A 79 5.24 14.11 12.79
C TYR A 79 4.14 14.53 13.76
N HIS A 80 3.32 13.59 14.23
CA HIS A 80 2.29 13.85 15.23
C HIS A 80 2.05 12.57 16.03
N ALA A 81 2.00 12.65 17.36
CA ALA A 81 1.87 11.47 18.23
C ALA A 81 0.61 10.64 17.95
N ALA A 82 -0.51 11.30 17.60
CA ALA A 82 -1.74 10.61 17.19
C ALA A 82 -1.71 10.03 15.75
N ALA A 83 -0.56 10.07 15.07
CA ALA A 83 -0.35 9.54 13.73
C ALA A 83 1.06 8.90 13.63
N GLU A 84 1.37 8.01 14.59
CA GLU A 84 2.54 7.13 14.55
C GLU A 84 2.32 6.00 13.53
N SER A 85 2.23 6.38 12.26
CA SER A 85 2.07 5.46 11.15
C SER A 85 2.93 5.91 9.96
N LEU A 86 3.26 4.96 9.11
CA LEU A 86 3.87 5.27 7.81
C LEU A 86 2.91 6.16 7.02
N LEU A 87 3.46 7.13 6.29
CA LEU A 87 2.65 7.95 5.38
C LEU A 87 2.36 7.15 4.10
N SER A 88 1.11 7.13 3.68
CA SER A 88 0.73 6.68 2.34
C SER A 88 1.36 7.55 1.24
N GLN A 89 1.30 7.09 -0.01
CA GLN A 89 1.76 7.89 -1.15
C GLN A 89 1.00 9.22 -1.25
N ALA A 90 -0.33 9.19 -1.13
CA ALA A 90 -1.17 10.38 -1.22
C ALA A 90 -0.88 11.40 -0.10
N GLU A 91 -0.48 10.93 1.09
CA GLU A 91 -0.07 11.83 2.18
C GLU A 91 1.33 12.42 1.98
N ARG A 92 2.22 11.69 1.28
CA ARG A 92 3.57 12.19 0.93
C ARG A 92 3.55 13.16 -0.25
N LEU A 93 2.66 12.93 -1.21
CA LEU A 93 2.55 13.67 -2.47
C LEU A 93 1.10 14.10 -2.69
N PRO A 94 0.60 15.11 -1.95
CA PRO A 94 -0.83 15.48 -1.98
C PRO A 94 -1.31 16.01 -3.34
N ASP A 95 -0.40 16.57 -4.14
CA ASP A 95 -0.68 17.07 -5.49
C ASP A 95 -0.45 16.01 -6.59
N TYR A 96 0.00 14.81 -6.21
CA TYR A 96 0.19 13.70 -7.14
C TYR A 96 -1.10 12.89 -7.26
N HIS A 97 -1.62 12.80 -8.49
CA HIS A 97 -2.71 11.89 -8.80
C HIS A 97 -2.13 10.59 -9.31
N THR A 98 -2.43 9.49 -8.62
CA THR A 98 -2.05 8.14 -9.04
C THR A 98 -2.56 7.89 -10.46
N LEU A 99 -1.65 7.59 -11.39
CA LEU A 99 -2.01 7.06 -12.70
C LEU A 99 -2.13 5.53 -12.53
N PRO A 100 -3.32 4.93 -12.61
CA PRO A 100 -3.49 3.52 -12.25
C PRO A 100 -2.62 2.58 -13.10
N ALA A 101 -2.28 3.01 -14.32
CA ALA A 101 -1.43 2.32 -15.28
C ALA A 101 -2.03 0.99 -15.81
N ALA A 102 -3.37 0.89 -15.87
CA ALA A 102 -4.04 -0.18 -16.59
C ALA A 102 -3.57 -0.24 -18.05
N GLY A 103 -3.28 -1.44 -18.53
CA GLY A 103 -2.76 -1.68 -19.88
C GLY A 103 -1.27 -1.41 -20.07
N VAL A 104 -0.55 -1.03 -19.00
CA VAL A 104 0.91 -0.94 -18.99
C VAL A 104 1.49 -2.17 -18.30
N THR A 105 2.52 -2.77 -18.89
CA THR A 105 3.34 -3.80 -18.23
C THR A 105 4.64 -3.17 -17.77
N ILE A 106 4.98 -3.34 -16.49
CA ILE A 106 6.26 -2.90 -15.93
C ILE A 106 7.12 -4.12 -15.68
N ALA A 107 8.29 -4.16 -16.32
CA ALA A 107 9.31 -5.18 -16.05
C ALA A 107 10.19 -4.76 -14.87
N PHE A 108 10.34 -5.64 -13.90
CA PHE A 108 11.26 -5.50 -12.79
C PHE A 108 12.40 -6.49 -12.98
N LEU A 109 13.63 -5.98 -12.93
CA LEU A 109 14.87 -6.76 -13.00
C LEU A 109 15.59 -6.55 -11.66
N ASP A 110 15.53 -7.54 -10.78
CA ASP A 110 15.92 -7.37 -9.38
C ASP A 110 16.33 -8.72 -8.73
N SER A 111 16.59 -8.72 -7.43
CA SER A 111 17.17 -9.84 -6.69
C SER A 111 16.25 -11.04 -6.51
N GLY A 112 14.94 -10.83 -6.63
CA GLY A 112 13.93 -11.87 -6.48
C GLY A 112 12.56 -11.28 -6.16
N TYR A 113 11.55 -12.14 -6.17
CA TYR A 113 10.15 -11.79 -5.98
C TYR A 113 9.46 -12.88 -5.20
N TYR A 114 8.39 -12.51 -4.50
CA TYR A 114 7.58 -13.46 -3.77
C TYR A 114 6.09 -13.10 -3.92
N PRO A 115 5.23 -14.06 -4.30
CA PRO A 115 3.79 -13.83 -4.43
C PRO A 115 3.18 -13.14 -3.19
N HIS A 116 2.68 -11.91 -3.41
CA HIS A 116 2.16 -11.04 -2.35
C HIS A 116 0.76 -10.55 -2.73
N PRO A 117 -0.21 -10.47 -1.78
CA PRO A 117 -1.59 -10.03 -2.04
C PRO A 117 -1.70 -8.65 -2.70
N ASP A 118 -0.77 -7.74 -2.40
CA ASP A 118 -0.77 -6.42 -3.03
C ASP A 118 -0.36 -6.45 -4.51
N LEU A 119 0.25 -7.55 -4.97
CA LEU A 119 0.59 -7.82 -6.37
C LEU A 119 -0.44 -8.74 -7.06
N ALA A 120 -1.57 -9.03 -6.39
CA ALA A 120 -2.67 -9.77 -6.99
C ALA A 120 -3.58 -8.88 -7.84
N GLN A 121 -4.46 -9.48 -8.64
CA GLN A 121 -5.44 -8.80 -9.48
C GLN A 121 -6.57 -8.19 -8.64
N ALA A 122 -7.05 -8.93 -7.63
CA ALA A 122 -8.08 -8.44 -6.73
C ALA A 122 -7.54 -7.35 -5.79
N ALA A 123 -8.14 -6.14 -5.83
CA ALA A 123 -7.79 -5.03 -4.96
C ALA A 123 -8.42 -5.10 -3.55
N GLY A 124 -9.40 -5.99 -3.35
CA GLY A 124 -10.14 -6.15 -2.10
C GLY A 124 -10.19 -7.61 -1.61
N TRP A 125 -10.68 -7.78 -0.39
CA TRP A 125 -10.98 -9.09 0.19
C TRP A 125 -12.49 -9.37 0.10
N PRO A 126 -12.93 -10.61 -0.17
CA PRO A 126 -14.36 -10.96 -0.12
C PRO A 126 -15.00 -10.79 1.26
N GLY A 127 -14.18 -10.76 2.31
CA GLY A 127 -14.56 -10.50 3.70
C GLY A 127 -13.47 -9.72 4.41
N ASP A 128 -13.25 -10.00 5.69
CA ASP A 128 -12.19 -9.34 6.47
C ASP A 128 -10.80 -9.67 5.94
N VAL A 129 -9.86 -8.74 6.13
CA VAL A 129 -8.44 -8.98 5.86
C VAL A 129 -7.99 -10.15 6.75
N PRO A 130 -7.46 -11.25 6.19
CA PRO A 130 -7.03 -12.38 6.99
C PRO A 130 -5.89 -11.95 7.92
N ALA A 131 -5.80 -12.60 9.08
CA ALA A 131 -4.65 -12.47 9.99
C ALA A 131 -3.40 -13.13 9.36
N TRP A 132 -2.88 -12.48 8.32
CA TRP A 132 -1.88 -13.03 7.41
C TRP A 132 -0.59 -13.45 8.10
N HIS A 133 -0.22 -12.74 9.18
CA HIS A 133 0.96 -13.03 10.00
C HIS A 133 0.87 -14.38 10.75
N LEU A 134 -0.31 -15.02 10.79
CA LEU A 134 -0.53 -16.34 11.39
C LEU A 134 -0.70 -17.45 10.35
N LEU A 135 -0.63 -17.13 9.05
CA LEU A 135 -0.84 -18.12 7.99
C LEU A 135 0.43 -18.93 7.73
N SER A 136 0.24 -20.22 7.48
CA SER A 136 1.32 -21.05 6.91
C SER A 136 1.58 -20.67 5.46
N GLN A 137 2.81 -20.94 4.97
CA GLN A 137 3.20 -20.69 3.57
C GLN A 137 2.22 -21.32 2.58
N ARG A 138 1.72 -22.54 2.85
CA ARG A 138 0.72 -23.21 2.01
C ARG A 138 -0.60 -22.45 1.94
N ARG A 139 -1.12 -21.99 3.08
CA ARG A 139 -2.37 -21.20 3.10
C ARG A 139 -2.19 -19.85 2.42
N TRP A 140 -1.04 -19.21 2.64
CA TRP A 140 -0.68 -17.97 1.96
C TRP A 140 -0.68 -18.13 0.44
N ARG A 141 0.00 -19.18 -0.06
CA ARG A 141 0.03 -19.52 -1.48
C ARG A 141 -1.38 -19.68 -2.05
N THR A 142 -2.23 -20.49 -1.42
CA THR A 142 -3.62 -20.67 -1.88
C THR A 142 -4.38 -19.34 -1.99
N LEU A 143 -4.27 -18.46 -1.00
CA LEU A 143 -4.95 -17.15 -1.04
C LEU A 143 -4.45 -16.24 -2.15
N VAL A 144 -3.16 -16.29 -2.47
CA VAL A 144 -2.57 -15.47 -3.53
C VAL A 144 -2.92 -16.04 -4.91
N GLU A 145 -2.89 -17.38 -5.06
CA GLU A 145 -3.32 -18.07 -6.29
C GLU A 145 -4.80 -17.79 -6.60
N GLU A 146 -5.69 -17.93 -5.61
CA GLU A 146 -7.13 -17.63 -5.76
C GLU A 146 -7.39 -16.17 -6.17
N ALA A 147 -6.52 -15.26 -5.74
CA ALA A 147 -6.64 -13.84 -6.07
C ALA A 147 -6.12 -13.49 -7.48
N GLY A 148 -5.39 -14.41 -8.12
CA GLY A 148 -4.69 -14.22 -9.38
C GLY A 148 -3.51 -13.25 -9.24
N LEU A 149 -2.31 -13.65 -9.64
CA LEU A 149 -1.17 -12.72 -9.70
C LEU A 149 -1.35 -11.72 -10.85
N ARG A 150 -0.85 -10.49 -10.66
CA ARG A 150 -0.62 -9.53 -11.77
C ARG A 150 0.70 -9.78 -12.49
N PHE A 151 1.50 -10.73 -12.03
CA PHE A 151 2.63 -11.22 -12.81
C PHE A 151 2.10 -11.85 -14.10
N VAL A 152 2.44 -11.25 -15.24
CA VAL A 152 2.12 -11.80 -16.56
C VAL A 152 3.08 -12.93 -16.93
N ASP A 153 4.30 -12.87 -16.40
CA ASP A 153 5.27 -13.97 -16.43
C ASP A 153 6.33 -13.74 -15.34
N TYR A 154 7.15 -14.76 -15.12
CA TYR A 154 8.31 -14.76 -14.24
C TYR A 154 9.48 -15.47 -14.90
N ALA A 155 10.68 -14.91 -14.79
CA ALA A 155 11.91 -15.57 -15.23
C ALA A 155 12.97 -15.52 -14.12
N ASP A 156 13.54 -16.67 -13.78
CA ASP A 156 14.78 -16.78 -13.01
C ASP A 156 15.94 -17.00 -13.96
N LEU A 157 16.82 -16.01 -14.07
CA LEU A 157 17.98 -15.99 -14.96
C LEU A 157 19.31 -16.13 -14.19
N THR A 158 19.24 -16.51 -12.91
CA THR A 158 20.39 -16.57 -12.02
C THR A 158 21.36 -17.70 -12.39
N ASP A 159 22.64 -17.50 -12.06
CA ASP A 159 23.71 -18.49 -12.24
C ASP A 159 23.81 -19.09 -13.65
N GLY A 160 23.43 -18.34 -14.68
CA GLY A 160 23.43 -18.79 -16.07
C GLY A 160 22.29 -19.76 -16.44
N GLY A 161 21.42 -20.11 -15.48
CA GLY A 161 20.23 -20.95 -15.69
C GLY A 161 19.04 -20.15 -16.20
N GLU A 162 18.02 -20.82 -16.74
CA GLU A 162 16.75 -20.20 -17.15
C GLU A 162 15.59 -21.06 -16.65
N ALA A 163 14.74 -20.46 -15.83
CA ALA A 163 13.47 -21.06 -15.44
C ALA A 163 12.36 -20.02 -15.59
N VAL A 164 11.36 -20.33 -16.41
CA VAL A 164 10.28 -19.40 -16.78
C VAL A 164 8.93 -19.95 -16.34
N GLY A 165 8.05 -19.05 -15.91
CA GLY A 165 6.68 -19.34 -15.53
C GLY A 165 6.39 -19.11 -14.06
N LEU A 166 5.12 -18.88 -13.75
CA LEU A 166 4.65 -18.56 -12.40
C LEU A 166 4.69 -19.76 -11.43
N ASP A 167 4.85 -20.98 -11.92
CA ASP A 167 4.93 -22.20 -11.09
C ASP A 167 6.37 -22.57 -10.71
N VAL A 168 7.36 -21.79 -11.15
CA VAL A 168 8.77 -22.05 -10.86
C VAL A 168 9.04 -21.96 -9.35
N PRO A 169 9.73 -22.95 -8.74
CA PRO A 169 9.97 -22.97 -7.29
C PRO A 169 10.67 -21.72 -6.75
N SER A 170 11.58 -21.11 -7.51
CA SER A 170 12.30 -19.92 -7.06
C SER A 170 11.44 -18.68 -6.85
N LEU A 171 10.22 -18.63 -7.42
CA LEU A 171 9.22 -17.61 -7.11
C LEU A 171 8.53 -17.86 -5.75
N TRP A 172 8.35 -19.12 -5.36
CA TRP A 172 7.54 -19.51 -4.19
C TRP A 172 8.36 -19.88 -2.95
N ASP A 173 9.61 -20.31 -3.14
CA ASP A 173 10.48 -20.81 -2.07
C ASP A 173 11.72 -19.92 -1.88
N GLY A 174 11.93 -18.93 -2.74
CA GLY A 174 13.08 -18.02 -2.76
C GLY A 174 12.98 -16.77 -1.89
N ALA A 175 12.13 -16.76 -0.85
CA ALA A 175 11.79 -15.55 -0.09
C ALA A 175 13.01 -14.84 0.52
N GLY A 176 14.06 -15.57 0.90
CA GLY A 176 15.26 -15.01 1.54
C GLY A 176 16.04 -14.01 0.69
N ASP A 177 16.09 -14.20 -0.63
CA ASP A 177 16.81 -13.32 -1.56
C ASP A 177 15.85 -12.34 -2.29
N SER A 178 14.55 -12.39 -1.98
CA SER A 178 13.51 -11.69 -2.74
C SER A 178 13.07 -10.35 -2.15
N TRP A 179 13.56 -9.98 -0.95
CA TRP A 179 13.06 -8.79 -0.26
C TRP A 179 13.21 -7.49 -1.06
N HIS A 180 14.35 -7.27 -1.71
CA HIS A 180 14.62 -6.01 -2.42
C HIS A 180 13.69 -5.86 -3.62
N GLY A 181 13.66 -6.84 -4.53
CA GLY A 181 12.74 -6.83 -5.67
C GLY A 181 11.27 -6.80 -5.26
N GLN A 182 10.92 -7.48 -4.18
CA GLN A 182 9.57 -7.42 -3.62
C GLN A 182 9.21 -6.01 -3.14
N MET A 183 10.12 -5.35 -2.40
CA MET A 183 9.92 -3.99 -1.90
C MET A 183 9.78 -2.98 -3.05
N THR A 184 10.66 -3.07 -4.05
CA THR A 184 10.64 -2.21 -5.25
C THR A 184 9.32 -2.36 -6.00
N THR A 185 8.89 -3.61 -6.25
CA THR A 185 7.67 -3.91 -6.99
C THR A 185 6.41 -3.47 -6.24
N SER A 186 6.32 -3.75 -4.93
CA SER A 186 5.20 -3.32 -4.10
C SER A 186 5.11 -1.79 -4.01
N THR A 187 6.24 -1.10 -3.88
CA THR A 187 6.28 0.38 -3.86
C THR A 187 5.84 0.98 -5.19
N ALA A 188 6.30 0.41 -6.29
CA ALA A 188 5.97 0.89 -7.63
C ALA A 188 4.51 0.59 -8.00
N ALA A 189 4.04 -0.63 -7.74
CA ALA A 189 2.82 -1.14 -8.36
C ALA A 189 1.88 -1.88 -7.42
N GLY A 190 2.13 -1.93 -6.10
CA GLY A 190 1.21 -2.58 -5.15
C GLY A 190 -0.18 -1.96 -5.17
N ASN A 191 -1.24 -2.77 -5.23
CA ASN A 191 -2.62 -2.29 -5.21
C ASN A 191 -3.09 -1.91 -3.78
N GLY A 192 -2.30 -2.22 -2.75
CA GLY A 192 -2.58 -1.92 -1.36
C GLY A 192 -3.67 -2.78 -0.72
N ARG A 193 -3.99 -3.96 -1.28
CA ARG A 193 -5.05 -4.87 -0.82
C ARG A 193 -5.02 -5.15 0.69
N LEU A 194 -3.84 -5.35 1.29
CA LEU A 194 -3.71 -5.58 2.75
C LEU A 194 -4.10 -4.36 3.60
N SER A 195 -4.09 -3.17 3.00
CA SER A 195 -4.35 -1.89 3.66
C SER A 195 -5.65 -1.22 3.22
N GLY A 196 -6.52 -1.94 2.48
CA GLY A 196 -7.71 -1.34 1.88
C GLY A 196 -7.39 -0.23 0.87
N GLY A 197 -6.23 -0.31 0.22
CA GLY A 197 -5.73 0.69 -0.73
C GLY A 197 -4.97 1.87 -0.12
N HIS A 198 -4.83 1.95 1.21
CA HIS A 198 -4.15 3.06 1.88
C HIS A 198 -2.66 3.16 1.50
N TYR A 199 -1.95 2.04 1.42
CA TYR A 199 -0.52 1.97 1.03
C TYR A 199 -0.30 1.52 -0.42
N ARG A 200 -1.19 1.88 -1.34
CA ARG A 200 -1.01 1.58 -2.77
C ARG A 200 0.21 2.30 -3.36
N GLY A 201 0.84 1.67 -4.35
CA GLY A 201 1.93 2.20 -5.15
C GLY A 201 1.48 3.18 -6.24
N TYR A 202 2.40 3.56 -7.11
CA TYR A 202 2.19 4.51 -8.21
C TYR A 202 1.35 3.95 -9.35
N ALA A 203 1.50 2.67 -9.66
CA ALA A 203 0.89 1.97 -10.79
C ALA A 203 0.09 0.73 -10.33
N PRO A 204 -0.95 0.91 -9.50
CA PRO A 204 -1.66 -0.19 -8.83
C PRO A 204 -2.42 -1.15 -9.77
N GLU A 205 -2.64 -0.76 -11.03
CA GLU A 205 -3.34 -1.57 -12.05
C GLU A 205 -2.40 -2.03 -13.18
N ALA A 206 -1.09 -1.77 -13.07
CA ALA A 206 -0.12 -2.28 -14.03
C ALA A 206 -0.02 -3.81 -13.97
N SER A 207 0.18 -4.41 -15.13
CA SER A 207 0.69 -5.77 -15.28
C SER A 207 2.18 -5.78 -14.93
N LEU A 208 2.67 -6.90 -14.41
CA LEU A 208 4.02 -6.98 -13.84
C LEU A 208 4.78 -8.11 -14.52
N LEU A 209 6.02 -7.86 -14.94
CA LEU A 209 6.92 -8.88 -15.44
C LEU A 209 8.09 -8.97 -14.47
N ALA A 210 8.25 -10.12 -13.82
CA ALA A 210 9.25 -10.30 -12.76
C ALA A 210 10.45 -11.09 -13.30
N VAL A 211 11.60 -10.43 -13.42
CA VAL A 211 12.84 -11.05 -13.90
C VAL A 211 13.85 -11.04 -12.75
N LYS A 212 14.14 -12.22 -12.21
CA LYS A 212 15.10 -12.42 -11.15
C LYS A 212 16.50 -12.57 -11.75
N ILE A 213 17.38 -11.65 -11.39
CA ILE A 213 18.77 -11.57 -11.84
C ILE A 213 19.77 -11.48 -10.67
N GLY A 214 19.29 -11.58 -9.43
CA GLY A 214 20.15 -11.60 -8.25
C GLY A 214 20.48 -13.01 -7.76
N ARG A 215 21.76 -13.24 -7.54
CA ARG A 215 22.32 -14.44 -6.93
C ARG A 215 22.24 -14.36 -5.41
N GLY A 216 22.47 -15.49 -4.74
CA GLY A 216 22.44 -15.59 -3.28
C GLY A 216 23.27 -14.50 -2.58
N GLY A 217 22.70 -13.91 -1.52
CA GLY A 217 23.30 -12.78 -0.82
C GLY A 217 23.08 -11.43 -1.51
N GLY A 218 22.11 -11.34 -2.42
CA GLY A 218 21.66 -10.09 -3.05
C GLY A 218 22.59 -9.51 -4.11
N ARG A 219 23.52 -10.31 -4.65
CA ARG A 219 24.45 -9.84 -5.69
C ARG A 219 23.79 -9.86 -7.05
N ILE A 220 23.90 -8.77 -7.80
CA ILE A 220 23.36 -8.64 -9.16
C ILE A 220 24.52 -8.31 -10.12
N PRO A 221 25.17 -9.31 -10.73
CA PRO A 221 26.27 -9.09 -11.66
C PRO A 221 25.82 -8.44 -12.97
N GLU A 222 26.71 -7.66 -13.61
CA GLU A 222 26.42 -6.97 -14.87
C GLU A 222 25.99 -7.92 -16.00
N GLU A 223 26.55 -9.12 -16.04
CA GLU A 223 26.19 -10.17 -17.01
C GLU A 223 24.73 -10.62 -16.86
N ASP A 224 24.22 -10.73 -15.63
CA ASP A 224 22.84 -11.11 -15.35
C ASP A 224 21.89 -9.92 -15.62
N ILE A 225 22.32 -8.68 -15.35
CA ILE A 225 21.58 -7.46 -15.75
C ILE A 225 21.41 -7.43 -17.28
N LEU A 226 22.51 -7.60 -18.02
CA LEU A 226 22.49 -7.59 -19.48
C LEU A 226 21.60 -8.71 -20.04
N ARG A 227 21.65 -9.89 -19.40
CA ARG A 227 20.80 -11.01 -19.79
C ARG A 227 19.33 -10.71 -19.54
N GLY A 228 18.98 -10.16 -18.38
CA GLY A 228 17.61 -9.76 -18.07
C GLY A 228 17.06 -8.67 -18.97
N LEU A 229 17.89 -7.72 -19.42
CA LEU A 229 17.47 -6.66 -20.35
C LEU A 229 17.23 -7.17 -21.78
N LYS A 230 17.85 -8.30 -22.15
CA LYS A 230 17.72 -8.90 -23.49
C LYS A 230 16.54 -9.88 -23.60
N TRP A 231 16.17 -10.51 -22.50
CA TRP A 231 15.04 -11.41 -22.39
C TRP A 231 13.74 -10.63 -22.52
#